data_AF-A0A349WI63-F1
#
_entry.id   AF-A0A349WI63-F1
#
_cell.length_a   1.000
_cell.length_b   1.000
_cell.length_c   1.000
_cell.angle_alpha   90.00
_cell.angle_beta   90.00
_cell.angle_gamma   90.00
#
_symmetry.space_group_name_H-M   'P 1'
#
loop_
_entity.id
_entity.type
_entity.pdbx_description
1 polymer ?
#
loop_
_entity_poly.entity_id
_entity_poly.type
_entity_poly.pdbx_seq_one_letter_code
_entity_poly.pdbx_strand_id
1 'polypeptide(L)' 'MKITEILQVLSDSTRLRMLRLLSREELSVAELQEILEMGQSRISSHLSLLRRNQMVV' A
#
# COMPACT_ATOMS: atom_id res chain seq x y z
N MET A 1 14.11 10.21 0.84
CA MET A 1 14.28 8.92 1.53
C MET A 1 15.65 8.36 1.20
N LYS A 2 16.32 7.76 2.19
CA LYS A 2 17.49 6.91 1.93
C LYS A 2 17.03 5.60 1.29
N ILE A 3 17.89 4.96 0.50
CA ILE A 3 17.56 3.68 -0.14
C ILE A 3 17.13 2.61 0.86
N THR A 4 17.74 2.60 2.05
CA THR A 4 17.38 1.70 3.15
C THR A 4 15.94 1.89 3.62
N GLU A 5 15.45 3.12 3.67
CA GLU A 5 14.06 3.44 4.06
C GLU A 5 13.08 2.95 2.99
N ILE A 6 13.42 3.13 1.69
CA ILE A 6 12.62 2.62 0.57
C ILE A 6 12.52 1.09 0.68
N LEU A 7 13.65 0.41 0.86
CA LEU A 7 13.68 -1.04 0.97
C LEU A 7 12.92 -1.55 2.20
N GLN A 8 12.94 -0.83 3.32
CA GLN A 8 12.14 -1.15 4.51
C GLN A 8 10.63 -0.98 4.26
N VAL A 9 10.21 0.03 3.51
CA VAL A 9 8.80 0.17 3.13
C VAL A 9 8.42 -0.96 2.16
N LEU A 10 9.27 -1.29 1.20
CA LEU A 10 9.00 -2.31 0.20
C LEU A 10 9.13 -3.76 0.70
N SER A 11 9.66 -4.00 1.91
CA SER A 11 9.88 -5.37 2.43
C SER A 11 8.61 -6.11 2.86
N ASP A 12 7.46 -5.43 2.90
CA ASP A 12 6.17 -6.01 3.27
C ASP A 12 5.38 -6.42 2.04
N SER A 13 5.00 -7.69 1.99
CA SER A 13 4.29 -8.28 0.86
C SER A 13 2.93 -7.65 0.59
N THR A 14 2.23 -7.17 1.62
CA THR A 14 0.95 -6.49 1.46
C THR A 14 1.15 -5.14 0.78
N ARG A 15 2.16 -4.36 1.19
CA ARG A 15 2.47 -3.07 0.56
C ARG A 15 2.89 -3.24 -0.89
N LEU A 16 3.70 -4.25 -1.21
CA LEU A 16 4.02 -4.57 -2.61
C LEU A 16 2.79 -4.94 -3.43
N ARG A 17 1.87 -5.72 -2.86
CA ARG A 17 0.63 -6.11 -3.54
C ARG A 17 -0.28 -4.90 -3.77
N MET A 18 -0.41 -4.00 -2.79
CA MET A 18 -1.13 -2.73 -2.94
C MET A 18 -0.53 -1.85 -4.04
N LEU A 19 0.80 -1.66 -4.03
CA LEU A 19 1.49 -0.87 -5.05
C LEU A 19 1.29 -1.46 -6.45
N ARG A 20 1.31 -2.80 -6.59
CA ARG A 20 1.03 -3.48 -7.86
C ARG A 20 -0.41 -3.30 -8.34
N LEU A 21 -1.38 -3.27 -7.43
CA LEU A 21 -2.79 -3.05 -7.77
C LEU A 21 -3.00 -1.58 -8.20
N LEU A 22 -2.53 -0.65 -7.37
CA LEU A 22 -2.65 0.79 -7.60
C LEU A 22 -1.83 1.30 -8.79
N SER A 23 -0.79 0.56 -9.21
CA SER A 23 -0.05 0.89 -10.44
C SER A 23 -0.79 0.50 -11.72
N ARG A 24 -1.86 -0.30 -11.61
CA ARG A 24 -2.68 -0.71 -12.76
C ARG A 24 -3.92 0.15 -12.91
N GLU A 25 -4.56 0.50 -11.80
CA GLU A 25 -5.77 1.31 -11.77
C GLU A 25 -5.96 1.99 -10.41
N GLU A 26 -6.72 3.07 -10.39
CA GLU A 26 -7.15 3.70 -9.13
C GLU A 26 -8.18 2.81 -8.45
N LEU A 27 -7.95 2.47 -7.17
CA LEU A 27 -8.83 1.65 -6.37
C LEU A 27 -9.24 2.37 -5.09
N SER A 28 -10.51 2.28 -4.75
CA SER A 28 -11.03 2.69 -3.46
C SER A 28 -10.54 1.77 -2.35
N VAL A 29 -10.66 2.24 -1.11
CA VAL A 29 -10.36 1.43 0.08
C VAL A 29 -11.30 0.22 0.20
N ALA A 30 -12.53 0.31 -0.30
CA ALA A 30 -13.47 -0.82 -0.31
C ALA A 30 -13.01 -1.92 -1.29
N GLU A 31 -12.65 -1.55 -2.52
CA GLU A 31 -12.13 -2.49 -3.52
C GLU A 31 -10.84 -3.16 -3.06
N LEU A 32 -9.94 -2.42 -2.41
CA LEU A 32 -8.73 -3.00 -1.82
C LEU A 32 -9.04 -3.99 -0.70
N GLN A 33 -10.09 -3.77 0.11
CA GLN A 33 -10.51 -4.73 1.13
C GLN A 33 -11.03 -6.02 0.50
N GLU A 34 -11.84 -5.91 -0.56
CA GLU A 34 -12.37 -7.06 -1.29
C GLU A 34 -11.26 -7.86 -1.97
N ILE A 35 -10.35 -7.20 -2.71
CA ILE A 35 -9.28 -7.87 -3.47
C ILE A 35 -8.22 -8.51 -2.56
N LEU A 36 -7.92 -7.87 -1.42
CA LEU A 36 -6.88 -8.34 -0.50
C LEU A 36 -7.43 -9.23 0.62
N GLU A 37 -8.74 -9.30 0.80
CA GLU A 37 -9.42 -10.00 1.90
C GLU A 37 -8.91 -9.53 3.27
N MET A 38 -8.76 -8.22 3.43
CA MET A 38 -8.22 -7.59 4.64
C MET A 38 -9.19 -6.55 5.18
N GLY A 39 -9.26 -6.43 6.50
CA GLY A 39 -10.08 -5.39 7.14
C GLY A 39 -9.59 -3.96 6.89
N GLN A 40 -10.53 -3.02 6.85
CA GLN A 40 -10.32 -1.59 6.59
C GLN A 40 -9.16 -0.97 7.37
N SER A 41 -9.08 -1.19 8.69
CA SER A 41 -8.04 -0.60 9.54
C SER A 41 -6.62 -1.00 9.10
N ARG A 42 -6.45 -2.25 8.66
CA ARG A 42 -5.16 -2.74 8.16
C ARG A 42 -4.83 -2.12 6.82
N ILE A 43 -5.82 -2.04 5.91
CA ILE A 43 -5.65 -1.38 4.61
C ILE A 43 -5.23 0.08 4.79
N SER A 44 -5.95 0.84 5.60
CA SER A 44 -5.64 2.25 5.85
C SER A 44 -4.29 2.47 6.51
N SER A 45 -3.85 1.55 7.39
CA SER A 45 -2.51 1.63 8.00
C SER A 45 -1.40 1.50 6.95
N HIS A 46 -1.53 0.54 6.03
CA HIS A 46 -0.58 0.37 4.93
C HIS A 46 -0.60 1.56 3.97
N LEU A 47 -1.78 2.03 3.54
CA LEU A 47 -1.90 3.21 2.67
C LEU A 47 -1.32 4.47 3.32
N SER A 48 -1.54 4.67 4.62
CA SER A 48 -0.97 5.80 5.37
C SER A 48 0.56 5.76 5.39
N LEU A 49 1.15 4.57 5.54
CA LEU A 49 2.60 4.41 5.46
C LEU A 49 3.12 4.69 4.04
N LEU A 50 2.44 4.19 3.00
CA LEU A 50 2.81 4.44 1.61
C LEU A 50 2.70 5.94 1.25
N ARG A 51 1.64 6.62 1.67
CA ARG A 51 1.45 8.08 1.48
C ARG A 51 2.52 8.91 2.16
N ARG A 52 2.86 8.59 3.42
CA ARG A 52 3.94 9.27 4.15
C ARG A 52 5.30 9.16 3.44
N ASN A 53 5.48 8.09 2.65
CA ASN A 53 6.68 7.85 1.84
C ASN A 53 6.50 8.24 0.36
N GLN A 54 5.43 8.98 0.02
CA GLN A 54 5.14 9.49 -1.33
C GLN A 54 5.05 8.40 -2.41
N MET A 55 4.65 7.19 -2.03
CA MET A 55 4.55 6.04 -2.95
C MET A 55 3.16 5.86 -3.56
N VAL A 56 2.15 6.47 -2.96
CA VAL A 56 0.76 6.52 -3.44
C VAL A 56 0.19 7.91 -3.14
N VAL A 57 -0.84 8.32 -3.89
CA VAL A 57 -1.55 9.60 -3.71
C VAL A 57 -2.76 9.42 -2.80
#